data_AF-A0AAC9ER70-F1
#
_entry.id   AF-A0AAC9ER70-F1
#
_cell.length_a   1.000
_cell.length_b   1.000
_cell.length_c   1.000
_cell.angle_alpha   90.00
_cell.angle_beta   90.00
_cell.angle_gamma   90.00
#
_symmetry.space_group_name_H-M   'P 1'
#
loop_
_entity.id
_entity.type
_entity.pdbx_description
1 polymer ?
#
loop_
_entity_poly.entity_id
_entity_poly.type
_entity_poly.pdbx_seq_one_letter_code
_entity_poly.pdbx_strand_id
1 'polypeptide(L)'
;MRVDIPMPSRFKIEDLFRDNCFVVPVYQRNYAWGKSEVGDFWEDLKDLVKGRRDSHFFGQIVTYRDSSGVQEIIDGQQRLTTSVIFMAAVRDIANEMYEKNTQNSNGSVSLEVSDLLRDIRLQVEQALYRDDDQSPTLVVEPVADRDGNTRLQDFFDDLISSNKKALMVKTTSKPIKDMQTAYKDMTDWIRKMLKEETSIGDQGYTPT
;
A
#
# COMPACT_ATOMS: atom_id res chain seq x y z
N MET A 1 -38.50 4.85 15.28
CA MET A 1 -37.31 4.43 14.53
C MET A 1 -36.11 5.08 15.20
N ARG A 2 -35.27 4.31 15.92
CA ARG A 2 -34.00 4.87 16.43
C ARG A 2 -33.07 4.98 15.23
N VAL A 3 -32.58 6.18 14.97
CA VAL A 3 -31.55 6.41 13.95
C VAL A 3 -30.23 6.29 14.70
N ASP A 4 -29.51 5.21 14.46
CA ASP A 4 -28.15 5.05 15.00
C ASP A 4 -27.22 5.96 14.19
N ILE A 5 -26.64 6.94 14.87
CA ILE A 5 -25.65 7.85 14.27
C ILE A 5 -24.28 7.15 14.35
N PRO A 6 -23.60 6.92 13.22
CA PRO A 6 -22.28 6.29 13.24
C PRO A 6 -21.28 7.14 14.03
N MET A 7 -20.53 6.50 14.93
CA MET A 7 -19.50 7.19 15.72
C MET A 7 -18.16 7.21 14.98
N PRO A 8 -17.50 8.37 14.85
CA PRO A 8 -16.19 8.46 14.22
C PRO A 8 -15.15 7.76 15.10
N SER A 9 -14.24 7.02 14.47
CA SER A 9 -13.11 6.36 15.12
C SER A 9 -11.81 6.77 14.44
N ARG A 10 -10.73 6.93 15.20
CA ARG A 10 -9.41 7.30 14.69
C ARG A 10 -8.49 6.10 14.76
N PHE A 11 -7.90 5.76 13.62
CA PHE A 11 -6.94 4.68 13.49
C PHE A 11 -5.63 5.20 12.91
N LYS A 12 -4.51 4.58 13.28
CA LYS A 12 -3.32 4.64 12.44
C LYS A 12 -3.51 3.71 11.24
N ILE A 13 -2.76 3.94 10.17
CA ILE A 13 -2.86 3.09 8.97
C ILE A 13 -2.60 1.62 9.32
N GLU A 14 -1.60 1.33 10.16
CA GLU A 14 -1.28 -0.02 10.64
C GLU A 14 -2.48 -0.70 11.34
N ASP A 15 -3.11 -0.01 12.30
CA ASP A 15 -4.21 -0.56 13.08
C ASP A 15 -5.49 -0.68 12.23
N LEU A 16 -5.71 0.28 11.33
CA LEU A 16 -6.88 0.31 10.45
C LEU A 16 -6.96 -0.97 9.61
N PHE A 17 -5.84 -1.35 9.00
CA PHE A 17 -5.76 -2.52 8.14
C PHE A 17 -5.57 -3.82 8.93
N ARG A 18 -5.00 -3.78 10.14
CA ARG A 18 -4.91 -4.98 10.99
C ARG A 18 -6.26 -5.42 11.53
N ASP A 19 -7.09 -4.47 11.99
CA ASP A 19 -8.28 -4.77 12.79
C ASP A 19 -9.58 -4.79 11.98
N ASN A 20 -9.56 -4.41 10.70
CA ASN A 20 -10.76 -4.29 9.87
C ASN A 20 -10.59 -4.94 8.51
N CYS A 21 -11.62 -5.63 8.04
CA CYS A 21 -11.69 -6.14 6.67
C CYS A 21 -12.66 -5.27 5.87
N PHE A 22 -12.16 -4.63 4.83
CA PHE A 22 -12.95 -3.74 3.99
C PHE A 22 -13.28 -4.37 2.65
N VAL A 23 -14.51 -4.15 2.22
CA VAL A 23 -15.00 -4.54 0.90
C VAL A 23 -15.25 -3.27 0.10
N VAL A 24 -14.66 -3.15 -1.09
CA VAL A 24 -15.02 -2.13 -2.08
C VAL A 24 -16.17 -2.70 -2.90
N PRO A 25 -17.40 -2.20 -2.71
CA PRO A 25 -18.55 -2.79 -3.37
C PRO A 25 -18.62 -2.42 -4.85
N VAL A 26 -19.26 -3.26 -5.64
CA VAL A 26 -19.38 -3.16 -7.11
C VAL A 26 -19.83 -1.78 -7.61
N TYR A 27 -20.73 -1.12 -6.87
CA TYR A 27 -21.33 0.15 -7.27
C TYR A 27 -20.41 1.36 -7.07
N GLN A 28 -19.24 1.17 -6.45
CA GLN A 28 -18.24 2.23 -6.27
C GLN A 28 -17.46 2.52 -7.55
N ARG A 29 -16.94 3.74 -7.66
CA ARG A 29 -16.15 4.14 -8.84
C ARG A 29 -14.83 3.41 -8.87
N ASN A 30 -14.42 2.93 -10.03
CA ASN A 30 -13.07 2.38 -10.18
C ASN A 30 -11.98 3.40 -9.80
N TYR A 31 -10.80 2.88 -9.43
CA TYR A 31 -9.62 3.70 -9.17
C TYR A 31 -9.29 4.60 -10.35
N ALA A 32 -9.08 5.89 -10.08
CA ALA A 32 -8.86 6.91 -11.10
C ALA A 32 -7.90 8.02 -10.67
N TRP A 33 -7.21 7.87 -9.53
CA TRP A 33 -6.17 8.82 -9.12
C TRP A 33 -5.05 8.84 -10.16
N GLY A 34 -4.78 10.05 -10.67
CA GLY A 34 -3.71 10.30 -11.60
C GLY A 34 -2.42 10.67 -10.87
N LYS A 35 -1.44 11.11 -11.66
CA LYS A 35 -0.13 11.48 -11.15
C LYS A 35 -0.15 12.64 -10.16
N SER A 36 -1.11 13.56 -10.28
CA SER A 36 -1.22 14.70 -9.36
C SER A 36 -1.60 14.22 -7.97
N GLU A 37 -2.69 13.47 -7.86
CA GLU A 37 -3.20 12.99 -6.57
C GLU A 37 -2.23 12.02 -5.90
N VAL A 38 -1.60 11.14 -6.69
CA VAL A 38 -0.56 10.23 -6.21
C VAL A 38 0.69 11.01 -5.76
N GLY A 39 1.02 12.11 -6.45
CA GLY A 39 2.12 13.00 -6.08
C GLY A 39 1.88 13.76 -4.78
N ASP A 40 0.67 14.28 -4.59
CA ASP A 40 0.28 14.96 -3.34
C ASP A 40 0.38 13.99 -2.15
N PHE A 41 -0.17 12.78 -2.31
CA PHE A 41 -0.07 11.71 -1.31
C PHE A 41 1.39 11.37 -0.97
N TRP A 42 2.26 11.33 -1.97
CA TRP A 42 3.69 11.08 -1.77
C TRP A 42 4.40 12.20 -1.02
N GLU A 43 4.12 13.47 -1.35
CA GLU A 43 4.74 14.59 -0.65
C GLU A 43 4.30 14.66 0.82
N ASP A 44 3.03 14.34 1.11
CA ASP A 44 2.56 14.23 2.49
C ASP A 44 3.30 13.13 3.28
N LEU A 45 3.55 11.97 2.66
CA LEU A 45 4.37 10.91 3.27
C LEU A 45 5.83 11.35 3.49
N LYS A 46 6.41 12.02 2.50
CA LYS A 46 7.79 12.50 2.57
C LYS A 46 7.99 13.55 3.66
N ASP A 47 7.01 14.41 3.90
CA ASP A 47 7.05 15.37 5.00
C ASP A 47 7.02 14.68 6.38
N LEU A 48 6.30 13.56 6.52
CA LEU A 48 6.34 12.73 7.73
C LEU A 48 7.72 12.09 7.95
N VAL A 49 8.26 11.45 6.92
CA VAL A 49 9.57 10.77 7.02
C VAL A 49 10.69 11.75 7.35
N LYS A 50 10.65 12.95 6.78
CA LYS A 50 11.65 14.01 7.05
C LYS A 50 11.45 14.72 8.40
N GLY A 51 10.51 14.28 9.23
CA GLY A 51 10.22 14.90 10.53
C GLY A 51 9.73 16.34 10.42
N ARG A 52 9.19 16.75 9.27
CA ARG A 52 8.61 18.10 9.09
C ARG A 52 7.21 18.18 9.70
N ARG A 53 6.59 17.03 9.98
CA ARG A 53 5.31 16.87 10.65
C ARG A 53 5.34 15.58 11.50
N ASP A 54 4.77 15.64 12.71
CA ASP A 54 4.70 14.49 13.62
C ASP A 54 3.58 13.50 13.25
N SER A 55 2.54 13.97 12.57
CA SER A 55 1.44 13.14 12.07
C SER A 55 0.73 13.80 10.89
N HIS A 56 0.06 12.99 10.07
CA HIS A 56 -0.74 13.44 8.94
C HIS A 56 -2.13 12.80 9.00
N PHE A 57 -3.16 13.58 8.66
CA PHE A 57 -4.51 13.09 8.56
C PHE A 57 -4.85 12.76 7.10
N PHE A 58 -4.81 11.47 6.75
CA PHE A 58 -5.11 10.97 5.40
C PHE A 58 -6.60 11.03 5.03
N GLY A 59 -7.40 11.83 5.73
CA GLY A 59 -8.84 11.98 5.47
C GLY A 59 -9.72 10.95 6.18
N GLN A 60 -11.03 11.14 6.05
CA GLN A 60 -12.04 10.24 6.59
C GLN A 60 -12.28 9.06 5.64
N ILE A 61 -12.62 7.91 6.20
CA ILE A 61 -13.15 6.76 5.47
C ILE A 61 -14.55 6.52 6.00
N VAL A 62 -15.52 6.41 5.10
CA VAL A 62 -16.91 6.13 5.48
C VAL A 62 -17.18 4.69 5.11
N THR A 63 -17.60 3.90 6.09
CA THR A 63 -17.93 2.50 5.90
C THR A 63 -19.32 2.17 6.43
N TYR A 64 -19.89 1.10 5.90
CA TYR A 64 -21.12 0.50 6.37
C TYR A 64 -20.82 -0.93 6.78
N ARG A 65 -21.09 -1.28 8.03
CA ARG A 65 -21.01 -2.67 8.49
C ARG A 65 -22.39 -3.29 8.38
N ASP A 66 -22.50 -4.36 7.60
CA ASP A 66 -23.75 -5.10 7.47
C ASP A 66 -23.99 -6.04 8.67
N SER A 67 -25.12 -6.75 8.67
CA SER A 67 -25.46 -7.72 9.72
C SER A 67 -24.59 -8.97 9.72
N SER A 68 -23.85 -9.25 8.63
CA SER A 68 -22.91 -10.37 8.53
C SER A 68 -21.52 -10.04 9.07
N GLY A 69 -21.28 -8.76 9.39
CA GLY A 69 -20.01 -8.25 9.92
C GLY A 69 -19.07 -7.70 8.84
N VAL A 70 -19.46 -7.76 7.57
CA VAL A 70 -18.70 -7.22 6.43
C VAL A 70 -18.72 -5.69 6.47
N GLN A 71 -17.56 -5.03 6.35
CA GLN A 71 -17.48 -3.57 6.24
C GLN A 71 -17.32 -3.14 4.79
N GLU A 72 -18.38 -2.61 4.20
CA GLU A 72 -18.34 -1.99 2.87
C GLU A 72 -17.83 -0.55 2.93
N ILE A 73 -16.99 -0.17 1.97
CA ILE A 73 -16.53 1.20 1.81
C ILE A 73 -17.57 2.02 1.04
N ILE A 74 -18.02 3.11 1.65
CA ILE A 74 -18.91 4.11 1.04
C ILE A 74 -18.11 5.28 0.46
N ASP A 75 -17.07 5.74 1.15
CA ASP A 75 -16.18 6.82 0.72
C ASP A 75 -14.75 6.62 1.24
N GLY A 76 -13.76 7.18 0.55
CA GLY A 76 -12.33 7.03 0.86
C GLY A 76 -11.65 5.88 0.13
N GLN A 77 -12.36 5.17 -0.76
CA GLN A 77 -11.83 4.03 -1.51
C GLN A 77 -10.50 4.31 -2.23
N GLN A 78 -10.38 5.44 -2.94
CA GLN A 78 -9.16 5.74 -3.69
C GLN A 78 -7.96 5.93 -2.75
N ARG A 79 -8.17 6.58 -1.60
CA ARG A 79 -7.12 6.78 -0.58
C ARG A 79 -6.67 5.45 0.02
N LEU A 80 -7.62 4.56 0.32
CA LEU A 80 -7.32 3.22 0.81
C LEU A 80 -6.55 2.40 -0.22
N THR A 81 -7.03 2.36 -1.46
CA THR A 81 -6.35 1.66 -2.55
C THR A 81 -4.95 2.21 -2.78
N THR A 82 -4.75 3.53 -2.79
CA THR A 82 -3.42 4.15 -2.94
C THR A 82 -2.50 3.80 -1.76
N SER A 83 -3.03 3.76 -0.54
CA SER A 83 -2.26 3.33 0.64
C SER A 83 -1.80 1.87 0.52
N VAL A 84 -2.67 0.99 0.02
CA VAL A 84 -2.32 -0.41 -0.27
C VAL A 84 -1.26 -0.53 -1.36
N ILE A 85 -1.40 0.24 -2.45
CA ILE A 85 -0.39 0.28 -3.54
C ILE A 85 0.97 0.73 -3.00
N PHE A 86 0.98 1.76 -2.13
CA PHE A 86 2.20 2.25 -1.49
C PHE A 86 2.85 1.17 -0.62
N MET A 87 2.07 0.51 0.26
CA MET A 87 2.58 -0.58 1.09
C MET A 87 3.15 -1.73 0.26
N ALA A 88 2.47 -2.13 -0.82
CA ALA A 88 2.98 -3.15 -1.75
C ALA A 88 4.33 -2.74 -2.37
N ALA A 89 4.48 -1.48 -2.80
CA ALA A 89 5.74 -0.97 -3.34
C ALA A 89 6.88 -0.99 -2.30
N VAL A 90 6.60 -0.62 -1.06
CA VAL A 90 7.57 -0.67 0.05
C VAL A 90 8.02 -2.12 0.30
N ARG A 91 7.09 -3.07 0.40
CA ARG A 91 7.40 -4.49 0.56
C ARG A 91 8.28 -5.01 -0.57
N ASP A 92 7.95 -4.72 -1.81
CA ASP A 92 8.68 -5.24 -2.96
C ASP A 92 10.11 -4.70 -3.02
N ILE A 93 10.31 -3.41 -2.68
CA ILE A 93 11.64 -2.83 -2.55
C ILE A 93 12.41 -3.46 -1.39
N ALA A 94 11.77 -3.69 -0.24
CA ALA A 94 12.41 -4.32 0.90
C ALA A 94 12.88 -5.75 0.56
N ASN A 95 12.06 -6.52 -0.15
CA ASN A 95 12.41 -7.84 -0.68
C ASN A 95 13.60 -7.79 -1.63
N GLU A 96 13.59 -6.87 -2.60
CA GLU A 96 14.71 -6.69 -3.53
C GLU A 96 16.03 -6.33 -2.82
N MET A 97 15.96 -5.49 -1.77
CA MET A 97 17.12 -5.14 -0.96
C MET A 97 17.60 -6.34 -0.13
N TYR A 98 16.69 -7.11 0.46
CA TYR A 98 17.03 -8.30 1.22
C TYR A 98 17.73 -9.34 0.33
N GLU A 99 17.21 -9.60 -0.86
CA GLU A 99 17.80 -10.54 -1.84
C GLU A 99 19.20 -10.08 -2.28
N LYS A 100 19.38 -8.79 -2.64
CA LYS A 100 20.68 -8.24 -3.04
C LYS A 100 21.73 -8.33 -1.93
N ASN A 101 21.33 -8.04 -0.68
CA ASN A 101 22.22 -8.14 0.47
C ASN A 101 22.63 -9.59 0.76
N THR A 102 21.73 -10.55 0.54
CA THR A 102 22.02 -11.97 0.72
C THR A 102 22.98 -12.50 -0.35
N GLN A 103 22.83 -12.05 -1.61
CA GLN A 103 23.64 -12.51 -2.75
C GLN A 103 25.06 -11.89 -2.80
N ASN A 104 25.28 -10.69 -2.25
CA ASN A 104 26.59 -10.00 -2.23
C ASN A 104 27.58 -10.58 -1.19
N SER A 105 27.42 -11.84 -0.81
CA SER A 105 28.22 -12.51 0.22
C SER A 105 29.69 -12.70 -0.18
N ASN A 106 30.49 -11.67 0.08
CA ASN A 106 31.88 -11.75 0.53
C ASN A 106 32.04 -10.80 1.74
N GLY A 107 31.52 -11.23 2.90
CA GLY A 107 31.88 -10.67 4.21
C GLY A 107 30.99 -9.54 4.72
N SER A 108 30.21 -9.85 5.76
CA SER A 108 29.39 -8.92 6.57
C SER A 108 28.08 -8.49 5.92
N VAL A 109 27.13 -9.42 5.85
CA VAL A 109 25.71 -9.03 5.90
C VAL A 109 25.52 -8.24 7.19
N SER A 110 25.13 -6.96 7.10
CA SER A 110 24.72 -6.22 8.29
C SER A 110 23.42 -6.85 8.80
N LEU A 111 23.53 -7.69 9.83
CA LEU A 111 22.41 -8.40 10.44
C LEU A 111 21.26 -7.43 10.79
N GLU A 112 21.61 -6.23 11.25
CA GLU A 112 20.66 -5.15 11.58
C GLU A 112 19.80 -4.72 10.38
N VAL A 113 20.40 -4.59 9.19
CA VAL A 113 19.65 -4.22 7.97
C VAL A 113 18.77 -5.37 7.51
N SER A 114 19.24 -6.61 7.64
CA SER A 114 18.46 -7.80 7.29
C SER A 114 17.23 -7.93 8.19
N ASP A 115 17.40 -7.72 9.50
CA ASP A 115 16.31 -7.75 10.49
C ASP A 115 15.30 -6.62 10.24
N LEU A 116 15.77 -5.39 9.99
CA LEU A 116 14.87 -4.27 9.67
C LEU A 116 14.03 -4.53 8.41
N LEU A 117 14.65 -5.03 7.34
CA LEU A 117 13.94 -5.35 6.10
C LEU A 117 12.92 -6.47 6.30
N ARG A 118 13.25 -7.46 7.13
CA ARG A 118 12.33 -8.53 7.50
C ARG A 118 11.14 -7.99 8.29
N ASP A 119 11.38 -7.10 9.25
CA ASP A 119 10.32 -6.52 10.08
C ASP A 119 9.38 -5.65 9.26
N ILE A 120 9.92 -4.81 8.37
CA ILE A 120 9.11 -4.00 7.42
C ILE A 120 8.23 -4.92 6.58
N ARG A 121 8.81 -6.01 6.04
CA ARG A 121 8.06 -6.98 5.24
C ARG A 121 6.92 -7.60 6.04
N LEU A 122 7.17 -8.05 7.28
CA LEU A 122 6.16 -8.67 8.12
C LEU A 122 5.06 -7.69 8.51
N GLN A 123 5.40 -6.45 8.83
CA GLN A 123 4.40 -5.42 9.15
C GLN A 123 3.50 -5.11 7.96
N VAL A 124 4.08 -5.02 6.76
CA VAL A 124 3.30 -4.81 5.53
C VAL A 124 2.44 -6.03 5.22
N GLU A 125 2.98 -7.25 5.35
CA GLU A 125 2.20 -8.48 5.14
C GLU A 125 0.99 -8.55 6.10
N GLN A 126 1.17 -8.22 7.39
CA GLN A 126 0.09 -8.16 8.38
C GLN A 126 -0.94 -7.05 8.12
N ALA A 127 -0.54 -5.97 7.45
CA ALA A 127 -1.49 -4.94 7.05
C ALA A 127 -2.29 -5.37 5.80
N LEU A 128 -1.69 -6.18 4.93
CA LEU A 128 -2.30 -6.57 3.68
C LEU A 128 -3.14 -7.85 3.77
N TYR A 129 -2.81 -8.73 4.71
CA TYR A 129 -3.44 -10.03 4.91
C TYR A 129 -3.87 -10.23 6.36
N ARG A 130 -4.98 -10.95 6.52
CA ARG A 130 -5.48 -11.35 7.84
C ARG A 130 -4.70 -12.53 8.41
N ASP A 131 -4.46 -12.48 9.72
CA ASP A 131 -3.72 -13.52 10.44
C ASP A 131 -4.44 -14.88 10.47
N ASP A 132 -5.77 -14.90 10.40
CA ASP A 132 -6.59 -16.09 10.61
C ASP A 132 -6.73 -16.98 9.36
N ASP A 133 -6.98 -16.37 8.20
CA ASP A 133 -7.27 -17.09 6.95
C ASP A 133 -6.38 -16.67 5.77
N GLN A 134 -5.41 -15.76 5.99
CA GLN A 134 -4.57 -15.19 4.94
C GLN A 134 -5.37 -14.53 3.81
N SER A 135 -6.62 -14.14 4.06
CA SER A 135 -7.41 -13.37 3.11
C SER A 135 -6.95 -11.90 3.08
N PRO A 136 -7.09 -11.21 1.93
CA PRO A 136 -6.75 -9.80 1.85
C PRO A 136 -7.62 -8.94 2.76
N THR A 137 -6.99 -7.96 3.41
CA THR A 137 -7.68 -6.98 4.25
C THR A 137 -8.62 -6.06 3.45
N LEU A 138 -8.29 -5.80 2.18
CA LEU A 138 -9.10 -5.02 1.26
C LEU A 138 -9.49 -5.89 0.07
N VAL A 139 -10.78 -6.19 -0.04
CA VAL A 139 -11.33 -7.00 -1.14
C VAL A 139 -12.14 -6.09 -2.06
N VAL A 140 -11.94 -6.23 -3.36
CA VAL A 140 -12.79 -5.57 -4.36
C VAL A 140 -13.82 -6.59 -4.83
N GLU A 141 -15.12 -6.29 -4.69
CA GLU A 141 -16.15 -7.24 -5.11
C GLU A 141 -16.10 -7.49 -6.61
N PRO A 142 -16.12 -8.77 -7.05
CA PRO A 142 -16.16 -9.09 -8.47
C PRO A 142 -17.53 -8.79 -9.05
N VAL A 143 -17.58 -8.04 -10.15
CA VAL A 143 -18.80 -7.93 -10.95
C VAL A 143 -18.90 -9.17 -11.82
N ALA A 144 -19.97 -9.94 -11.61
CA ALA A 144 -20.34 -11.05 -12.47
C ALA A 144 -20.87 -10.52 -13.81
N ASP A 145 -19.98 -10.08 -14.71
CA ASP A 145 -20.36 -9.74 -16.09
C ASP A 145 -19.29 -10.14 -17.13
N ARG A 146 -19.75 -10.33 -18.36
CA ARG A 146 -19.11 -11.10 -19.45
C ARG A 146 -17.77 -10.54 -19.98
N ASP A 147 -17.35 -9.34 -19.57
CA ASP A 147 -16.19 -8.62 -20.13
C ASP A 147 -15.06 -8.24 -19.14
N GLY A 148 -15.04 -8.83 -17.93
CA GLY A 148 -13.80 -8.94 -17.15
C GLY A 148 -13.55 -7.90 -16.07
N ASN A 149 -14.37 -7.91 -15.02
CA ASN A 149 -14.04 -7.32 -13.71
C ASN A 149 -13.25 -8.26 -12.79
N THR A 150 -13.30 -9.58 -13.01
CA THR A 150 -12.40 -10.55 -12.36
C THR A 150 -10.93 -10.13 -12.54
N ARG A 151 -10.57 -9.58 -13.70
CA ARG A 151 -9.22 -9.09 -14.00
C ARG A 151 -8.73 -7.96 -13.10
N LEU A 152 -9.62 -7.14 -12.54
CA LEU A 152 -9.24 -6.06 -11.64
C LEU A 152 -8.94 -6.60 -10.25
N GLN A 153 -9.80 -7.50 -9.75
CA GLN A 153 -9.57 -8.21 -8.49
C GLN A 153 -8.31 -9.07 -8.59
N ASP A 154 -8.17 -9.88 -9.64
CA ASP A 154 -6.98 -10.70 -9.90
C ASP A 154 -5.71 -9.83 -9.93
N PHE A 155 -5.76 -8.65 -10.58
CA PHE A 155 -4.63 -7.72 -10.59
C PHE A 155 -4.32 -7.17 -9.20
N PHE A 156 -5.35 -6.85 -8.42
CA PHE A 156 -5.17 -6.33 -7.07
C PHE A 156 -4.61 -7.39 -6.13
N ASP A 157 -5.11 -8.62 -6.21
CA ASP A 157 -4.62 -9.78 -5.48
C ASP A 157 -3.18 -10.13 -5.90
N ASP A 158 -2.86 -10.04 -7.19
CA ASP A 158 -1.49 -10.22 -7.68
C ASP A 158 -0.55 -9.10 -7.17
N LEU A 159 -1.01 -7.85 -7.12
CA LEU A 159 -0.25 -6.72 -6.59
C LEU A 159 0.06 -6.93 -5.10
N ILE A 160 -0.94 -7.38 -4.34
CA ILE A 160 -0.81 -7.66 -2.92
C ILE A 160 0.02 -8.93 -2.67
N SER A 161 0.03 -9.91 -3.57
CA SER A 161 0.83 -11.14 -3.41
C SER A 161 2.27 -11.04 -3.93
N SER A 162 2.74 -9.84 -4.31
CA SER A 162 4.07 -9.62 -4.90
C SER A 162 4.26 -10.34 -6.26
N ASN A 163 3.18 -10.68 -6.95
CA ASN A 163 3.26 -11.31 -8.26
C ASN A 163 3.59 -10.27 -9.35
N LYS A 164 4.88 -10.11 -9.64
CA LYS A 164 5.42 -9.17 -10.66
C LYS A 164 4.78 -9.34 -12.05
N LYS A 165 4.12 -10.46 -12.35
CA LYS A 165 3.39 -10.65 -13.62
C LYS A 165 2.28 -9.63 -13.81
N ALA A 166 1.54 -9.26 -12.75
CA ALA A 166 0.45 -8.29 -12.83
C ALA A 166 0.92 -6.92 -13.33
N LEU A 167 2.11 -6.49 -12.92
CA LEU A 167 2.73 -5.24 -13.35
C LEU A 167 3.16 -5.25 -14.82
N MET A 168 3.28 -6.43 -15.44
CA MET A 168 3.67 -6.62 -16.84
C MET A 168 2.47 -6.91 -17.77
N VAL A 169 1.26 -7.09 -17.23
CA VAL A 169 0.07 -7.37 -18.04
C VAL A 169 -0.27 -6.14 -18.88
N LYS A 170 -0.19 -6.27 -20.20
CA LYS A 170 -0.72 -5.28 -21.14
C LYS A 170 -2.23 -5.30 -21.06
N THR A 171 -2.80 -4.27 -20.45
CA THR A 171 -4.25 -4.13 -20.26
C THR A 171 -4.78 -2.91 -21.02
N THR A 172 -6.04 -2.97 -21.43
CA THR A 172 -6.78 -1.81 -21.94
C THR A 172 -7.57 -1.10 -20.84
N SER A 173 -7.74 -1.74 -19.68
CA SER A 173 -8.49 -1.21 -18.54
C SER A 173 -7.81 0.01 -17.94
N LYS A 174 -8.49 1.16 -17.98
CA LYS A 174 -7.99 2.42 -17.43
C LYS A 174 -7.67 2.33 -15.92
N PRO A 175 -8.53 1.76 -15.06
CA PRO A 175 -8.23 1.59 -13.64
C PRO A 175 -6.94 0.80 -13.38
N ILE A 176 -6.74 -0.31 -14.11
CA ILE A 176 -5.52 -1.12 -13.96
C ILE A 176 -4.29 -0.31 -14.40
N LYS A 177 -4.38 0.46 -15.50
CA LYS A 177 -3.29 1.35 -15.93
C LYS A 177 -2.96 2.43 -14.91
N ASP A 178 -3.99 3.04 -14.31
CA ASP A 178 -3.83 4.09 -13.32
C ASP A 178 -3.18 3.51 -12.04
N MET A 179 -3.57 2.31 -11.60
CA MET A 179 -2.90 1.58 -10.49
C MET A 179 -1.45 1.19 -10.83
N GLN A 180 -1.19 0.66 -12.03
CA GLN A 180 0.17 0.30 -12.48
C GLN A 180 1.08 1.53 -12.52
N THR A 181 0.55 2.66 -12.99
CA THR A 181 1.29 3.93 -13.04
C THR A 181 1.59 4.44 -11.63
N ALA A 182 0.60 4.41 -10.73
CA ALA A 182 0.79 4.80 -9.34
C ALA A 182 1.86 3.93 -8.65
N TYR A 183 1.79 2.61 -8.79
CA TYR A 183 2.79 1.70 -8.25
C TYR A 183 4.20 2.01 -8.79
N LYS A 184 4.32 2.19 -10.11
CA LYS A 184 5.60 2.49 -10.75
C LYS A 184 6.18 3.81 -10.24
N ASP A 185 5.38 4.87 -10.23
CA ASP A 185 5.78 6.19 -9.78
C ASP A 185 6.25 6.14 -8.31
N MET A 186 5.50 5.49 -7.43
CA MET A 186 5.88 5.30 -6.03
C MET A 186 7.18 4.53 -5.88
N THR A 187 7.34 3.43 -6.62
CA THR A 187 8.57 2.62 -6.59
C THR A 187 9.78 3.44 -7.04
N ASP A 188 9.63 4.23 -8.11
CA ASP A 188 10.69 5.09 -8.63
C ASP A 188 11.03 6.20 -7.63
N TRP A 189 10.04 6.79 -6.95
CA TRP A 189 10.25 7.82 -5.94
C TRP A 189 10.90 7.29 -4.67
N ILE A 190 10.49 6.12 -4.16
CA ILE A 190 11.14 5.46 -3.02
C ILE A 190 12.61 5.17 -3.36
N ARG A 191 12.89 4.60 -4.53
CA ARG A 191 14.27 4.33 -4.97
C ARG A 191 15.11 5.61 -5.09
N LYS A 192 14.52 6.70 -5.58
CA LYS A 192 15.19 7.99 -5.66
C LYS A 192 15.55 8.51 -4.26
N MET A 193 14.60 8.45 -3.32
CA MET A 193 14.81 8.87 -1.93
C MET A 193 15.93 8.05 -1.25
N LEU A 194 15.91 6.72 -1.39
CA LEU A 194 16.95 5.85 -0.81
C LEU A 194 18.36 6.16 -1.36
N LYS A 195 18.47 6.50 -2.66
CA LYS A 195 19.75 6.90 -3.28
C LYS A 195 20.24 8.25 -2.77
N GLU A 196 19.34 9.21 -2.61
CA GLU A 196 19.67 10.54 -2.07
C GLU A 196 20.22 10.42 -0.65
N GLU A 197 19.61 9.60 0.21
CA GLU A 197 20.10 9.37 1.58
C GLU A 197 21.44 8.62 1.62
N THR A 198 21.60 7.60 0.78
CA THR A 198 22.88 6.86 0.67
C THR A 198 24.02 7.78 0.19
N SER A 199 23.73 8.74 -0.70
CA SER A 199 24.73 9.70 -1.21
C SER A 199 25.08 10.80 -0.21
N ILE A 200 24.17 11.15 0.72
CA ILE A 200 24.41 12.15 1.76
C ILE A 200 25.25 11.55 2.91
N GLY A 201 25.09 10.25 3.21
CA GLY A 201 25.87 9.54 4.22
C GLY A 201 27.38 9.47 3.96
N ASP A 202 27.83 9.68 2.71
CA ASP A 202 29.23 9.59 2.31
C ASP A 202 29.99 10.93 2.38
N GLN A 203 29.32 12.04 2.77
CA GLN A 203 29.92 13.39 2.83
C GLN A 203 29.99 14.04 4.22
N GLY A 204 29.79 13.32 5.32
CA GLY A 204 29.71 13.99 6.62
C GLY A 204 29.99 13.16 7.86
N TYR A 205 31.27 12.90 8.15
CA TYR A 205 31.73 12.84 9.54
C TYR A 205 33.17 13.33 9.66
N THR A 206 33.35 14.61 9.99
CA THR A 206 34.58 15.10 10.64
C THR A 206 34.21 15.48 12.07
N PRO A 207 34.66 14.73 13.08
CA PRO A 207 34.45 15.14 14.46
C PRO A 207 35.42 16.29 14.78
N THR A 208 34.88 17.39 15.28
CA THR A 208 35.62 18.40 16.06
C THR A 208 35.88 17.89 17.46
#